data_AF-A0A061A3P5-F1
#
_entry.id   AF-A0A061A3P5-F1
#
_cell.length_a   1.000
_cell.length_b   1.000
_cell.length_c   1.000
_cell.angle_alpha   90.00
_cell.angle_beta   90.00
_cell.angle_gamma   90.00
#
_symmetry.space_group_name_H-M   'P 1'
#
loop_
_entity.id
_entity.type
_entity.pdbx_description
1 polymer ?
#
loop_
_entity_poly.entity_id
_entity_poly.type
_entity_poly.pdbx_seq_one_letter_code
_entity_poly.pdbx_strand_id
1 'polypeptide(L)'
;MVCKMVENVCTPASHYAQGFITAEIGPMLWYLFTHSSVDSLRVSAISALCRITRLSASAFHSVIDKVGLPAILASLVSGISRVQQHILTMFSAMLASGAHAQLHRLVQERVCRIL
;
A
#
# COMPACT_ATOMS: atom_id res chain seq x y z
N MET A 1 -19.20 -10.28 2.99
CA MET A 1 -19.56 -8.87 3.28
C MET A 1 -18.33 -7.94 3.31
N VAL A 2 -17.21 -8.34 3.92
CA VAL A 2 -15.93 -7.58 3.93
C VAL A 2 -15.30 -7.36 2.53
N CYS A 3 -15.52 -8.28 1.58
CA CYS A 3 -15.04 -8.11 0.19
C CYS A 3 -15.66 -6.89 -0.54
N LYS A 4 -16.89 -6.47 -0.21
CA LYS A 4 -17.56 -5.32 -0.84
C LYS A 4 -17.06 -3.97 -0.32
N MET A 5 -16.57 -3.91 0.92
CA MET A 5 -15.98 -2.67 1.46
C MET A 5 -14.60 -2.40 0.85
N VAL A 6 -13.85 -3.45 0.53
CA VAL A 6 -12.56 -3.35 -0.17
C VAL A 6 -12.75 -2.97 -1.64
N GLU A 7 -13.85 -3.39 -2.29
CA GLU A 7 -14.22 -2.90 -3.63
C GLU A 7 -14.54 -1.39 -3.63
N ASN A 8 -15.34 -0.91 -2.68
CA ASN A 8 -15.74 0.51 -2.67
C ASN A 8 -14.60 1.50 -2.37
N VAL A 9 -13.56 1.09 -1.65
CA VAL A 9 -12.34 1.93 -1.43
C VAL A 9 -11.41 1.92 -2.66
N CYS A 10 -11.59 0.98 -3.59
CA CYS A 10 -10.69 0.79 -4.73
C CYS A 10 -11.30 1.13 -6.10
N THR A 11 -12.53 1.66 -6.18
CA THR A 11 -13.09 2.12 -7.46
C THR A 11 -12.42 3.43 -7.89
N PRO A 12 -11.68 3.48 -9.01
CA PRO A 12 -11.06 4.70 -9.49
C PRO A 12 -12.13 5.52 -10.22
N ALA A 13 -13.03 6.13 -9.46
CA ALA A 13 -13.96 7.12 -9.98
C ALA A 13 -13.96 8.30 -9.03
N SER A 14 -13.46 9.42 -9.52
CA SER A 14 -13.44 10.75 -8.93
C SER A 14 -12.21 11.12 -8.08
N HIS A 15 -11.80 12.36 -8.30
CA HIS A 15 -10.80 13.16 -7.60
C HIS A 15 -10.97 13.19 -6.05
N TYR A 16 -12.03 12.60 -5.51
CA TYR A 16 -12.34 12.49 -4.07
C TYR A 16 -11.66 11.29 -3.37
N ALA A 17 -11.23 10.25 -4.10
CA ALA A 17 -10.55 9.09 -3.50
C ALA A 17 -9.16 9.44 -2.91
N GLN A 18 -8.49 10.46 -3.45
CA GLN A 18 -7.22 10.98 -2.93
C GLN A 18 -7.36 11.56 -1.50
N GLY A 19 -8.53 12.11 -1.15
CA GLY A 19 -8.80 12.62 0.21
C GLY A 19 -9.09 11.52 1.23
N PHE A 20 -9.54 10.34 0.77
CA PHE A 20 -9.84 9.21 1.66
C PHE A 20 -8.59 8.38 1.97
N ILE A 21 -7.57 8.36 1.09
CA ILE A 21 -6.26 7.76 1.39
C ILE A 21 -5.49 8.69 2.34
N THR A 22 -5.95 8.74 3.59
CA THR A 22 -5.24 9.42 4.66
C THR A 22 -4.05 8.56 5.10
N ALA A 23 -3.01 9.20 5.62
CA ALA A 23 -1.78 8.53 6.05
C ALA A 23 -2.03 7.40 7.08
N GLU A 24 -3.17 7.43 7.79
CA GLU A 24 -3.53 6.50 8.85
C GLU A 24 -4.18 5.19 8.37
N ILE A 25 -4.70 5.12 7.13
CA ILE A 25 -5.33 3.88 6.63
C ILE A 25 -4.32 2.74 6.58
N GLY A 26 -3.09 3.02 6.16
CA GLY A 26 -2.01 2.03 6.14
C GLY A 26 -1.79 1.38 7.50
N PRO A 27 -1.43 2.18 8.53
CA PRO A 27 -1.33 1.76 9.92
C PRO A 27 -2.54 1.00 10.47
N MET A 28 -3.77 1.43 10.14
CA MET A 28 -4.98 0.78 10.62
C MET A 28 -5.13 -0.65 10.04
N LEU A 29 -4.88 -0.82 8.74
CA LEU A 29 -4.88 -2.15 8.11
C LEU A 29 -3.75 -3.03 8.65
N TRP A 30 -2.58 -2.45 8.92
CA TRP A 30 -1.48 -3.16 9.56
C TRP A 30 -1.81 -3.62 10.99
N TYR A 31 -2.51 -2.77 11.75
CA TYR A 31 -3.00 -3.13 13.09
C TYR A 31 -3.95 -4.32 13.04
N LEU A 32 -4.93 -4.31 12.12
CA LEU A 32 -5.83 -5.45 11.91
C LEU A 32 -5.09 -6.74 11.54
N PHE A 33 -4.04 -6.65 10.73
CA PHE A 33 -3.21 -7.80 10.37
C PHE A 33 -2.45 -8.40 11.57
N THR A 34 -1.89 -7.55 12.44
CA THR A 34 -1.04 -7.98 13.57
C THR A 34 -1.85 -8.44 14.78
N HIS A 35 -3.04 -7.87 15.00
CA HIS A 35 -3.86 -8.14 16.19
C HIS A 35 -5.02 -9.11 15.94
N SER A 36 -5.25 -9.53 14.69
CA SER A 36 -6.23 -10.57 14.39
C SER A 36 -5.64 -11.97 14.52
N SER A 37 -6.38 -12.88 15.16
CA SER A 37 -6.09 -14.32 15.18
C SER A 37 -6.73 -15.09 14.01
N VAL A 38 -7.52 -14.41 13.17
CA VAL A 38 -8.27 -15.02 12.07
C VAL A 38 -7.49 -14.85 10.77
N ASP A 39 -6.88 -15.93 10.28
CA ASP A 39 -6.00 -15.88 9.10
C ASP A 39 -6.68 -15.28 7.85
N SER A 40 -7.97 -15.54 7.64
CA SER A 40 -8.73 -14.95 6.53
C SER A 40 -8.84 -13.42 6.64
N LEU A 41 -8.96 -12.89 7.86
CA LEU A 41 -8.98 -11.45 8.12
C LEU A 41 -7.58 -10.85 7.93
N ARG A 42 -6.53 -11.53 8.41
CA ARG A 42 -5.12 -11.14 8.24
C ARG A 42 -4.75 -11.02 6.76
N VAL A 43 -5.10 -12.03 5.96
CA VAL A 43 -4.89 -12.01 4.50
C VAL A 43 -5.68 -10.89 3.84
N SER A 44 -6.93 -10.67 4.25
CA SER A 44 -7.77 -9.61 3.68
C SER A 44 -7.23 -8.21 3.99
N ALA A 45 -6.76 -7.96 5.21
CA ALA A 45 -6.18 -6.69 5.63
C ALA A 45 -4.92 -6.35 4.82
N ILE A 46 -4.00 -7.31 4.71
CA ILE A 46 -2.78 -7.15 3.91
C ILE A 46 -3.08 -7.00 2.41
N SER A 47 -4.07 -7.73 1.89
CA SER A 47 -4.49 -7.57 0.49
C SER A 47 -5.07 -6.19 0.20
N ALA A 48 -5.88 -5.65 1.12
CA ALA A 48 -6.40 -4.28 1.02
C ALA A 48 -5.26 -3.24 1.09
N LEU A 49 -4.32 -3.41 2.00
CA LEU A 49 -3.15 -2.53 2.11
C LEU A 49 -2.33 -2.55 0.82
N CYS A 50 -2.13 -3.73 0.23
CA CYS A 50 -1.42 -3.89 -1.03
C CYS A 50 -2.13 -3.20 -2.20
N ARG A 51 -3.47 -3.25 -2.25
CA ARG A 51 -4.25 -2.51 -3.26
C ARG A 51 -4.06 -1.01 -3.12
N ILE A 52 -4.16 -0.48 -1.90
CA ILE A 52 -3.97 0.95 -1.63
C ILE A 52 -2.54 1.39 -1.95
N THR A 53 -1.54 0.57 -1.61
CA THR A 53 -0.12 0.84 -1.90
C THR A 53 0.15 1.01 -3.41
N ARG A 54 -0.57 0.26 -4.26
CA ARG A 54 -0.47 0.43 -5.72
C ARG A 54 -1.12 1.72 -6.22
N LEU A 55 -2.10 2.27 -5.50
CA LEU A 55 -2.68 3.57 -5.79
C LEU A 55 -1.81 4.72 -5.25
N SER A 56 -1.21 4.52 -4.08
CA SER A 56 -0.27 5.45 -3.46
C SER A 56 0.73 4.72 -2.58
N ALA A 57 2.02 4.78 -2.96
CA ALA A 57 3.11 4.21 -2.18
C ALA A 57 3.22 4.84 -0.77
N SER A 58 2.67 6.05 -0.56
CA SER A 58 2.67 6.72 0.75
C SER A 58 1.96 5.90 1.83
N ALA A 59 0.97 5.08 1.48
CA ALA A 59 0.26 4.25 2.44
C ALA A 59 1.12 3.12 3.03
N PHE A 60 2.11 2.62 2.27
CA PHE A 60 3.05 1.64 2.80
C PHE A 60 4.22 2.30 3.51
N HIS A 61 4.68 3.47 3.03
CA HIS A 61 5.63 4.29 3.77
C HIS A 61 5.13 4.64 5.17
N SER A 62 3.86 5.06 5.33
CA SER A 62 3.34 5.40 6.66
C SER A 62 3.28 4.20 7.62
N VAL A 63 3.14 2.98 7.10
CA VAL A 63 3.28 1.75 7.90
C VAL A 63 4.73 1.56 8.35
N ILE A 64 5.69 1.68 7.42
CA ILE A 64 7.12 1.57 7.74
C ILE A 64 7.52 2.61 8.79
N ASP A 65 7.08 3.85 8.65
CA ASP A 65 7.38 4.92 9.59
C ASP A 65 6.80 4.66 10.99
N LYS A 66 5.62 4.05 11.07
CA LYS A 66 4.92 3.82 12.35
C LYS A 66 5.37 2.56 13.08
N VAL A 67 5.56 1.44 12.37
CA VAL A 67 5.88 0.14 12.98
C VAL A 67 7.33 -0.29 12.80
N GLY A 68 8.08 0.40 11.94
CA GLY A 68 9.45 0.08 11.60
C GLY A 68 9.57 -1.06 10.59
N LEU A 69 10.63 -0.98 9.77
CA LEU A 69 11.00 -2.04 8.84
C LEU A 69 11.19 -3.43 9.49
N PRO A 70 11.76 -3.57 10.70
CA PRO A 70 11.93 -4.88 11.34
C PRO A 70 10.62 -5.64 11.55
N ALA A 71 9.54 -4.95 11.93
CA ALA A 71 8.22 -5.58 12.10
C ALA A 71 7.65 -6.13 10.78
N ILE A 72 7.95 -5.46 9.67
CA ILE A 72 7.56 -5.90 8.33
C ILE A 72 8.39 -7.10 7.87
N LEU A 73 9.68 -7.11 8.17
CA LEU A 73 10.53 -8.27 7.85
C LEU A 73 10.15 -9.50 8.68
N ALA A 74 9.76 -9.31 9.95
CA ALA A 74 9.26 -10.39 10.79
C ALA A 74 7.99 -11.06 10.23
N SER A 75 7.11 -10.29 9.58
CA SER A 75 5.91 -10.87 8.96
C SER A 75 6.18 -11.66 7.67
N LEU A 76 7.34 -11.45 7.03
CA LEU A 76 7.82 -12.32 5.95
C LEU A 76 8.21 -13.71 6.46
N VAL A 77 8.63 -13.84 7.72
CA VAL A 77 8.91 -15.13 8.35
C VAL A 77 7.61 -15.86 8.74
N SER A 78 6.45 -15.18 8.69
CA SER A 78 5.16 -15.84 8.96
C SER A 78 4.83 -16.89 7.89
N GLY A 79 4.25 -18.02 8.30
CA GLY A 79 3.94 -19.16 7.41
C GLY A 79 2.81 -18.92 6.40
N ILE A 80 2.28 -17.71 6.26
CA ILE A 80 1.17 -17.41 5.36
C ILE A 80 1.72 -16.88 4.03
N SER A 81 1.90 -17.78 3.05
CA SER A 81 2.48 -17.46 1.73
C SER A 81 1.80 -16.29 1.02
N ARG A 82 0.47 -16.18 1.13
CA ARG A 82 -0.27 -15.03 0.56
C ARG A 82 0.14 -13.71 1.21
N VAL A 83 0.33 -13.66 2.52
CA VAL A 83 0.77 -12.43 3.21
C VAL A 83 2.15 -12.02 2.71
N GLN A 84 3.08 -12.97 2.61
CA GLN A 84 4.43 -12.74 2.10
C GLN A 84 4.40 -12.14 0.68
N GLN A 85 3.63 -12.73 -0.23
CA GLN A 85 3.50 -12.25 -1.62
C GLN A 85 3.00 -10.80 -1.68
N HIS A 86 2.00 -10.44 -0.88
CA HIS A 86 1.47 -9.08 -0.85
C HIS A 86 2.49 -8.09 -0.28
N ILE A 87 3.25 -8.47 0.75
CA ILE A 87 4.33 -7.63 1.32
C ILE A 87 5.41 -7.38 0.27
N LEU A 88 5.88 -8.43 -0.42
CA LEU A 88 6.87 -8.29 -1.50
C LEU A 88 6.36 -7.42 -2.65
N THR A 89 5.06 -7.54 -2.98
CA THR A 89 4.41 -6.69 -3.98
C THR A 89 4.39 -5.22 -3.54
N MET A 90 4.10 -4.94 -2.28
CA MET A 90 4.12 -3.58 -1.72
C MET A 90 5.53 -2.97 -1.76
N PHE A 91 6.55 -3.73 -1.37
CA PHE A 91 7.95 -3.31 -1.53
C PHE A 91 8.28 -3.01 -2.99
N SER A 92 7.90 -3.89 -3.91
CA SER A 92 8.15 -3.71 -5.35
C SER A 92 7.46 -2.44 -5.88
N ALA A 93 6.20 -2.21 -5.52
CA ALA A 93 5.44 -1.03 -5.91
C ALA A 93 6.06 0.26 -5.34
N MET A 94 6.49 0.23 -4.08
CA MET A 94 7.14 1.37 -3.41
C MET A 94 8.48 1.71 -4.08
N LEU A 95 9.33 0.72 -4.34
CA LEU A 95 10.61 0.88 -5.05
C LEU A 95 10.38 1.40 -6.49
N ALA A 96 9.39 0.86 -7.20
CA ALA A 96 9.04 1.30 -8.54
C ALA A 96 8.48 2.73 -8.58
N SER A 97 7.72 3.14 -7.55
CA SER A 97 7.17 4.49 -7.46
C SER A 97 8.25 5.58 -7.36
N GLY A 98 9.39 5.29 -6.73
CA GLY A 98 10.56 6.17 -6.71
C GLY A 98 11.15 6.37 -8.11
N ALA A 99 11.23 5.31 -8.91
CA ALA A 99 11.66 5.39 -10.31
C ALA A 99 10.65 6.16 -11.18
N HIS A 100 9.35 5.95 -10.95
CA HIS A 100 8.28 6.60 -11.72
C HIS A 100 8.15 8.09 -11.41
N ALA A 101 8.34 8.50 -10.15
CA ALA A 101 8.39 9.91 -9.76
C ALA A 101 9.58 10.64 -10.41
N GLN A 102 10.75 10.01 -10.48
CA GLN A 102 11.92 10.56 -11.14
C GLN A 102 11.72 10.67 -12.67
N LEU A 103 11.15 9.64 -13.31
CA LEU A 103 10.82 9.69 -14.74
C LEU A 103 9.78 10.75 -15.06
N HIS A 104 8.71 10.87 -14.28
CA HIS A 104 7.68 11.90 -14.47
C HIS A 104 8.26 13.31 -14.32
N ARG A 105 9.18 13.52 -13.38
CA ARG A 105 9.90 14.80 -13.22
C ARG A 105 10.77 15.11 -14.45
N LEU A 106 11.52 14.12 -14.93
CA LEU A 106 12.36 14.27 -16.13
C LEU A 106 11.54 14.56 -17.39
N VAL A 107 10.37 13.93 -17.55
CA VAL A 107 9.46 14.20 -18.67
C VAL A 107 8.85 15.60 -18.55
N GLN A 108 8.38 16.00 -17.36
CA GLN A 108 7.85 17.35 -17.10
C GLN A 108 8.91 18.44 -17.34
N GLU A 109 10.14 18.25 -16.86
CA GLU A 109 11.25 19.18 -17.07
C GLU A 109 11.63 19.33 -18.56
N ARG A 110 11.50 18.25 -19.35
CA ARG A 110 11.76 18.28 -20.79
C ARG A 110 10.63 18.98 -21.56
N VAL A 111 9.36 18.72 -21.20
CA VAL A 111 8.20 19.33 -21.86
C VAL A 111 8.12 20.84 -21.57
N CYS A 112 8.40 21.26 -20.33
CA CYS A 112 8.36 22.67 -19.94
C CYS A 112 9.53 23.51 -20.50
N ARG A 113 10.60 22.87 -21.02
CA ARG A 113 11.70 23.56 -21.71
C ARG A 113 11.49 23.75 -23.22
N ILE A 114 10.43 23.16 -23.80
CA ILE A 114 10.14 23.23 -25.24
C ILE A 114 9.01 24.24 -25.54
N LEU A 115 8.29 24.71 -24.51
CA LEU A 115 7.39 25.87 -24.56
C LEU A 115 8.16 27.14 -24.18
#